data_AF-A0A8H6Z8C3-F1
#
_entry.id   AF-A0A8H6Z8C3-F1
#
_cell.length_a   1.000
_cell.length_b   1.000
_cell.length_c   1.000
_cell.angle_alpha   90.00
_cell.angle_beta   90.00
_cell.angle_gamma   90.00
#
_symmetry.space_group_name_H-M   'P 1'
#
loop_
_entity.id
_entity.type
_entity.pdbx_description
1 polymer ?
#
loop_
_entity_poly.entity_id
_entity_poly.type
_entity_poly.pdbx_seq_one_letter_code
_entity_poly.pdbx_strand_id
1 'polypeptide(L)'
;MLRRDVLRDALSLTSWQIHLLPPQLKVLAHCVVALSASISFDHAIIGPGAKPVSLGDRSVFTRGADLREYGVRREPMYRALCAEALRLASDVGVLLEPSEDNAVSCFMLQFLENARDTRSRPFAGEEQMVSQNATIWSGFLLMEALETTLHRQPILVSHHDQLLITGRDPLSLQNLFVSLQSAMQEKKEQPLIPFTAMRSYFFHVTRLARDLYEKITGDFARRHPLDEGSITEFISSLNHLHSIRSLIFDREDDNYPGDSLFFPSGFFQKRGLHLNLCSCAYVMTFSPTTLVLGLHRELVRRAAISSSSSPAIGPAAADQWAADRLALLRRQVSEMADLTLGEIARGLRTMPSLPHIAHVHRDNVAAWADFCLEEADAAGSVSPERAATIETISEALKLIGYSWPLPSGLVERLDAYVDTHRLLGSLPPAFSEDSMFLDMFLAPLDNNWVSMFTVPPENEAFPAQGRYL
;
A
#
# COMPACT_ATOMS: atom_id res chain seq x y z
N MET A 1 0.54 14.09 17.51
CA MET A 1 0.79 15.55 17.29
C MET A 1 1.46 16.22 18.48
N LEU A 2 1.21 15.81 19.73
CA LEU A 2 1.73 16.49 20.93
C LEU A 2 3.27 16.52 21.11
N ARG A 3 4.03 15.55 20.60
CA ARG A 3 5.47 15.42 20.94
C ARG A 3 6.44 16.10 19.97
N ARG A 4 5.99 16.39 18.74
CA ARG A 4 6.81 17.15 17.77
C ARG A 4 7.14 18.54 18.29
N ASP A 5 6.16 19.20 18.89
CA ASP A 5 6.31 20.57 19.35
C ASP A 5 7.21 20.61 20.61
N VAL A 6 7.07 19.64 21.53
CA VAL A 6 7.99 19.46 22.67
C VAL A 6 9.45 19.27 22.23
N LEU A 7 9.69 18.34 21.29
CA LEU A 7 11.05 18.11 20.77
C LEU A 7 11.59 19.35 20.06
N ARG A 8 10.76 20.05 19.28
CA ARG A 8 11.13 21.28 18.57
C ARG A 8 11.49 22.40 19.54
N ASP A 9 10.72 22.58 20.61
CA ASP A 9 10.96 23.60 21.62
C ASP A 9 12.28 23.31 22.36
N ALA A 10 12.51 22.06 22.75
CA ALA A 10 13.76 21.63 23.38
C ALA A 10 14.98 21.82 22.45
N LEU A 11 14.84 21.49 21.16
CA LEU A 11 15.87 21.76 20.15
C LEU A 11 16.11 23.26 19.98
N SER A 12 15.06 24.06 19.95
CA SER A 12 15.17 25.52 19.80
C SER A 12 15.91 26.14 20.99
N LEU A 13 15.62 25.69 22.22
CA LEU A 13 16.30 26.12 23.44
C LEU A 13 17.79 25.72 23.47
N THR A 14 18.15 24.62 22.82
CA THR A 14 19.53 24.11 22.73
C THR A 14 20.25 24.56 21.45
N SER A 15 19.71 25.56 20.72
CA SER A 15 20.27 26.01 19.43
C SER A 15 20.50 24.86 18.44
N TRP A 16 19.58 23.88 18.43
CA TRP A 16 19.57 22.68 17.60
C TRP A 16 20.74 21.70 17.87
N GLN A 17 21.39 21.82 19.02
CA GLN A 17 22.47 20.92 19.42
C GLN A 17 21.89 19.69 20.15
N ILE A 18 21.67 18.60 19.39
CA ILE A 18 21.05 17.35 19.88
C ILE A 18 21.75 16.79 21.14
N HIS A 19 23.07 16.96 21.25
CA HIS A 19 23.84 16.45 22.39
C HIS A 19 23.56 17.16 23.72
N LEU A 20 22.91 18.34 23.69
CA LEU A 20 22.50 19.09 24.87
C LEU A 20 21.08 18.75 25.34
N LEU A 21 20.35 17.90 24.61
CA LEU A 21 19.01 17.47 25.01
C LEU A 21 19.07 16.52 26.22
N PRO A 22 17.98 16.47 27.03
CA PRO A 22 17.79 15.42 28.01
C PRO A 22 17.92 14.02 27.39
N PRO A 23 18.38 13.00 28.13
CA PRO A 23 18.71 11.67 27.59
C PRO A 23 17.61 11.06 26.72
N GLN A 24 16.36 11.05 27.18
CA GLN A 24 15.22 10.46 26.47
C GLN A 24 14.89 11.25 25.19
N LEU A 25 14.88 12.59 25.25
CA LEU A 25 14.68 13.44 24.07
C LEU A 25 15.83 13.36 23.07
N LYS A 26 17.05 13.11 23.54
CA LYS A 26 18.21 12.85 22.68
C LYS A 26 17.99 11.57 21.88
N VAL A 27 17.56 10.47 22.51
CA VAL A 27 17.23 9.22 21.79
C VAL A 27 16.14 9.47 20.76
N LEU A 28 15.05 10.14 21.16
CA LEU A 28 13.95 10.48 20.25
C LEU A 28 14.44 11.31 19.05
N ALA A 29 15.29 12.32 19.28
CA ALA A 29 15.87 13.13 18.21
C ALA A 29 16.68 12.27 17.24
N HIS A 30 17.50 11.35 17.74
CA HIS A 30 18.28 10.44 16.89
C HIS A 30 17.40 9.46 16.10
N CYS A 31 16.30 8.97 16.70
CA CYS A 31 15.31 8.16 15.98
C CYS A 31 14.67 8.94 14.83
N VAL A 32 14.26 10.20 15.07
CA VAL A 32 13.71 11.09 14.04
C VAL A 32 14.72 11.36 12.94
N VAL A 33 15.99 11.62 13.30
CA VAL A 33 17.07 11.84 12.32
C VAL A 33 17.26 10.59 11.46
N ALA A 34 17.37 9.41 12.07
CA ALA A 34 17.53 8.15 11.35
C ALA A 34 16.35 7.86 10.41
N LEU A 35 15.10 8.02 10.87
CA LEU A 35 13.91 7.86 10.02
C LEU A 35 13.87 8.87 8.88
N SER A 36 14.13 10.15 9.16
CA SER A 36 14.10 11.20 8.13
C SER A 36 15.21 11.05 7.11
N ALA A 37 16.33 10.39 7.47
CA ALA A 37 17.42 10.14 6.55
C ALA A 37 16.93 9.35 5.34
N SER A 38 16.05 8.36 5.52
CA SER A 38 15.52 7.54 4.42
C SER A 38 14.69 8.31 3.39
N ILE A 39 14.33 9.57 3.63
CA ILE A 39 13.66 10.44 2.66
C ILE A 39 14.42 11.75 2.40
N SER A 40 15.61 11.91 2.99
CA SER A 40 16.37 13.16 2.93
C SER A 40 16.90 13.44 1.52
N PHE A 41 16.83 14.69 1.09
CA PHE A 41 17.49 15.17 -0.14
C PHE A 41 18.88 15.77 0.13
N ASP A 42 19.36 15.72 1.38
CA ASP A 42 20.67 16.28 1.74
C ASP A 42 21.81 15.44 1.14
N HIS A 43 22.78 16.13 0.54
CA HIS A 43 24.00 15.54 -0.03
C HIS A 43 24.81 14.72 0.99
N ALA A 44 24.83 15.13 2.25
CA ALA A 44 25.54 14.42 3.31
C ALA A 44 24.90 13.07 3.62
N ILE A 45 23.60 12.91 3.30
CA ILE A 45 22.83 11.68 3.51
C ILE A 45 22.81 10.82 2.25
N ILE A 46 22.56 11.41 1.08
CA ILE A 46 22.50 10.66 -0.20
C ILE A 46 23.89 10.19 -0.63
N GLY A 47 24.94 10.99 -0.39
CA GLY A 47 26.27 10.73 -0.93
C GLY A 47 26.47 11.27 -2.36
N PRO A 48 27.63 10.99 -2.99
CA PRO A 48 28.09 11.66 -4.21
C PRO A 48 27.24 11.32 -5.44
N GLY A 49 26.94 12.31 -6.29
CA GLY A 49 26.22 12.14 -7.56
C GLY A 49 25.16 13.23 -7.80
N ALA A 50 24.26 13.02 -8.78
CA ALA A 50 23.11 13.90 -9.00
C ALA A 50 22.24 13.96 -7.73
N LYS A 51 21.61 15.12 -7.48
CA LYS A 51 20.82 15.37 -6.28
C LYS A 51 19.53 16.13 -6.59
N PRO A 52 18.40 15.79 -5.94
CA PRO A 52 17.24 16.65 -5.93
C PRO A 52 17.50 17.91 -5.11
N VAL A 53 16.96 19.05 -5.55
CA VAL A 53 17.04 20.32 -4.79
C VAL A 53 16.01 20.34 -3.65
N SER A 54 14.92 19.61 -3.81
CA SER A 54 13.88 19.43 -2.79
C SER A 54 13.06 18.17 -3.10
N LEU A 55 12.20 17.75 -2.17
CA LEU A 55 11.22 16.69 -2.46
C LEU A 55 10.19 17.07 -3.53
N GLY A 56 10.04 18.36 -3.84
CA GLY A 56 9.19 18.86 -4.93
C GLY A 56 9.92 19.05 -6.26
N ASP A 57 11.16 18.57 -6.38
CA ASP A 57 11.98 18.72 -7.58
C ASP A 57 11.43 17.88 -8.74
N ARG A 58 10.69 18.54 -9.63
CA ARG A 58 10.06 17.92 -10.80
C ARG A 58 11.04 17.45 -11.86
N SER A 59 12.33 17.79 -11.76
CA SER A 59 13.34 17.23 -12.68
C SER A 59 13.77 15.83 -12.27
N VAL A 60 13.65 15.50 -10.98
CA VAL A 60 14.02 14.20 -10.41
C VAL A 60 12.77 13.35 -10.18
N PHE A 61 11.74 13.89 -9.53
CA PHE A 61 10.51 13.19 -9.20
C PHE A 61 9.50 13.29 -10.33
N THR A 62 9.80 12.66 -11.47
CA THR A 62 8.88 12.51 -12.61
C THR A 62 8.22 11.14 -12.62
N ARG A 63 7.08 11.04 -13.32
CA ARG A 63 6.41 9.76 -13.53
C ARG A 63 7.31 8.80 -14.30
N GLY A 64 7.44 7.58 -13.79
CA GLY A 64 8.30 6.56 -14.36
C GLY A 64 9.80 6.72 -14.07
N ALA A 65 10.22 7.77 -13.34
CA ALA A 65 11.62 7.94 -12.96
C ALA A 65 12.10 6.76 -12.11
N ASP A 66 13.24 6.17 -12.49
CA ASP A 66 13.92 5.18 -11.66
C ASP A 66 14.79 5.88 -10.61
N LEU A 67 14.34 5.85 -9.36
CA LEU A 67 15.01 6.52 -8.24
C LEU A 67 15.81 5.55 -7.36
N ARG A 68 15.94 4.27 -7.76
CA ARG A 68 16.58 3.23 -6.94
C ARG A 68 18.04 3.52 -6.60
N GLU A 69 18.76 4.24 -7.47
CA GLU A 69 20.16 4.63 -7.23
C GLU A 69 20.30 5.49 -5.96
N TYR A 70 19.32 6.36 -5.67
CA TYR A 70 19.34 7.23 -4.48
C TYR A 70 19.28 6.41 -3.18
N GLY A 71 18.42 5.39 -3.11
CA GLY A 71 18.32 4.51 -1.96
C GLY A 71 19.61 3.72 -1.74
N VAL A 72 20.20 3.19 -2.82
CA VAL A 72 21.48 2.46 -2.75
C VAL A 72 22.61 3.33 -2.22
N ARG A 73 22.73 4.58 -2.71
CA ARG A 73 23.79 5.51 -2.29
C ARG A 73 23.62 5.99 -0.84
N ARG A 74 22.38 6.18 -0.41
CA ARG A 74 22.04 6.61 0.96
C ARG A 74 22.24 5.52 2.01
N GLU A 75 22.07 4.26 1.64
CA GLU A 75 22.02 3.11 2.56
C GLU A 75 23.14 3.09 3.61
N PRO A 76 24.42 3.35 3.29
CA PRO A 76 25.49 3.35 4.30
C PRO A 76 25.29 4.40 5.40
N MET A 77 24.90 5.62 5.03
CA MET A 77 24.67 6.70 5.99
C MET A 77 23.41 6.45 6.82
N TYR A 78 22.33 6.01 6.16
CA TYR A 78 21.11 5.60 6.86
C TYR A 78 21.42 4.51 7.90
N ARG A 79 22.22 3.50 7.54
CA ARG A 79 22.63 2.44 8.47
C ARG A 79 23.44 2.95 9.66
N ALA A 80 24.36 3.89 9.42
CA ALA A 80 25.14 4.49 10.50
C ALA A 80 24.24 5.23 11.50
N LEU A 81 23.28 6.02 11.01
CA LEU A 81 22.33 6.76 11.85
C LEU A 81 21.43 5.83 12.67
N CYS A 82 20.94 4.75 12.08
CA CYS A 82 20.13 3.76 12.79
C CYS A 82 20.94 3.04 13.88
N ALA A 83 22.20 2.68 13.59
CA ALA A 83 23.07 2.05 14.57
C ALA A 83 23.35 2.97 15.77
N GLU A 84 23.54 4.27 15.50
CA GLU A 84 23.72 5.27 16.57
C GLU A 84 22.45 5.46 17.40
N ALA A 85 21.27 5.50 16.77
CA ALA A 85 20.01 5.59 17.50
C ALA A 85 19.79 4.39 18.44
N LEU A 86 20.04 3.17 17.95
CA LEU A 86 19.95 1.94 18.75
C LEU A 86 20.96 1.92 19.89
N ARG A 87 22.21 2.33 19.62
CA ARG A 87 23.26 2.41 20.63
C ARG A 87 22.86 3.37 21.76
N LEU A 88 22.38 4.56 21.41
CA LEU A 88 21.92 5.56 22.38
C LEU A 88 20.71 5.09 23.18
N ALA A 89 19.76 4.41 22.52
CA ALA A 89 18.60 3.84 23.18
C ALA A 89 19.00 2.80 24.24
N SER A 90 19.97 1.94 23.92
CA SER A 90 20.55 0.98 24.85
C SER A 90 21.27 1.65 26.01
N ASP A 91 22.08 2.68 25.74
CA ASP A 91 22.83 3.41 26.78
C ASP A 91 21.93 4.15 27.76
N VAL A 92 20.85 4.76 27.26
CA VAL A 92 19.86 5.50 28.06
C VAL A 92 18.90 4.56 28.79
N GLY A 93 18.75 3.32 28.32
CA GLY A 93 17.82 2.36 28.89
C GLY A 93 16.37 2.74 28.63
N VAL A 94 16.03 3.11 27.38
CA VAL A 94 14.65 3.52 27.03
C VAL A 94 13.60 2.46 27.32
N LEU A 95 14.01 1.19 27.33
CA LEU A 95 13.19 0.03 27.69
C LEU A 95 12.93 -0.10 29.21
N LEU A 96 13.71 0.59 30.04
CA LEU A 96 13.65 0.41 31.50
C LEU A 96 12.83 1.50 32.18
N GLU A 97 12.70 2.66 31.53
CA GLU A 97 12.03 3.83 32.08
C GLU A 97 10.76 4.17 31.28
N PRO A 98 9.55 3.89 31.80
CA PRO A 98 8.33 4.21 31.08
C PRO A 98 8.15 5.73 30.97
N SER A 99 8.12 6.23 29.74
CA SER A 99 7.79 7.63 29.45
C SER A 99 7.19 7.76 28.05
N GLU A 100 6.51 8.88 27.77
CA GLU A 100 5.98 9.15 26.43
C GLU A 100 7.08 9.17 25.37
N ASP A 101 8.21 9.78 25.70
CA ASP A 101 9.33 9.96 24.77
C ASP A 101 10.02 8.61 24.50
N ASN A 102 10.12 7.75 25.51
CA ASN A 102 10.65 6.40 25.35
C ASN A 102 9.69 5.50 24.57
N ALA A 103 8.38 5.55 24.83
CA ALA A 103 7.40 4.77 24.05
C ALA A 103 7.45 5.14 22.56
N VAL A 104 7.52 6.44 22.23
CA VAL A 104 7.67 6.90 20.84
C VAL A 104 9.02 6.48 20.27
N SER A 105 10.09 6.53 21.06
CA SER A 105 11.42 6.06 20.64
C SER A 105 11.43 4.56 20.35
N CYS A 106 10.89 3.73 21.23
CA CYS A 106 10.75 2.28 21.05
C CYS A 106 9.97 1.94 19.77
N PHE A 107 8.85 2.63 19.51
CA PHE A 107 8.10 2.49 18.26
C PHE A 107 8.96 2.83 17.03
N MET A 108 9.67 3.97 17.06
CA MET A 108 10.54 4.37 15.95
C MET A 108 11.71 3.40 15.76
N LEU A 109 12.29 2.89 16.84
CA LEU A 109 13.38 1.91 16.81
C LEU A 109 12.89 0.58 16.23
N GLN A 110 11.69 0.13 16.57
CA GLN A 110 11.06 -1.04 15.95
C GLN A 110 10.95 -0.85 14.43
N PHE A 111 10.52 0.32 13.98
CA PHE A 111 10.47 0.63 12.55
C PHE A 111 11.87 0.55 11.90
N LEU A 112 12.90 1.09 12.57
CA LEU A 112 14.29 1.07 12.08
C LEU A 112 14.90 -0.35 12.08
N GLU A 113 14.51 -1.21 13.02
CA GLU A 113 14.94 -2.61 13.10
C GLU A 113 14.21 -3.52 12.11
N ASN A 114 12.92 -3.31 11.89
CA ASN A 114 12.14 -4.06 10.90
C ASN A 114 12.68 -3.88 9.48
N ALA A 115 13.30 -2.73 9.19
CA ALA A 115 14.03 -2.51 7.96
C ALA A 115 15.29 -3.41 7.81
N ARG A 116 15.75 -4.09 8.88
CA ARG A 116 17.03 -4.81 8.98
C ARG A 116 16.89 -6.31 9.23
N ASP A 117 16.04 -6.72 10.17
CA ASP A 117 15.86 -8.12 10.57
C ASP A 117 14.42 -8.35 11.02
N THR A 118 13.74 -9.29 10.40
CA THR A 118 12.32 -9.53 10.68
C THR A 118 12.11 -10.33 11.97
N ARG A 119 13.14 -10.93 12.58
CA ARG A 119 12.94 -12.03 13.54
C ARG A 119 12.81 -11.64 15.01
N SER A 120 13.22 -10.45 15.43
CA SER A 120 13.18 -10.02 16.83
C SER A 120 12.35 -8.75 17.00
N ARG A 121 11.42 -8.77 17.96
CA ARG A 121 10.56 -7.61 18.30
C ARG A 121 10.73 -7.20 19.76
N PRO A 122 11.89 -6.63 20.12
CA PRO A 122 12.18 -6.31 21.51
C PRO A 122 11.31 -5.17 22.07
N PHE A 123 10.68 -4.35 21.21
CA PHE A 123 9.98 -3.12 21.58
C PHE A 123 8.45 -3.24 21.71
N ALA A 124 7.85 -4.39 21.36
CA ALA A 124 6.39 -4.56 21.29
C ALA A 124 5.68 -4.51 22.67
N GLY A 125 6.40 -4.67 23.78
CA GLY A 125 5.81 -4.79 25.12
C GLY A 125 5.56 -3.46 25.85
N GLU A 126 6.15 -2.35 25.42
CA GLU A 126 6.17 -1.09 26.19
C GLU A 126 5.20 -0.01 25.70
N GLU A 127 4.46 -0.30 24.63
CA GLU A 127 3.50 0.63 24.02
C GLU A 127 2.26 0.91 24.89
N GLN A 128 2.12 0.24 26.05
CA GLN A 128 0.90 0.25 26.85
C GLN A 128 0.60 1.56 27.61
N MET A 129 1.52 2.52 27.72
CA MET A 129 1.36 3.57 28.75
C MET A 129 0.93 4.97 28.30
N VAL A 130 0.81 5.33 27.01
CA VAL A 130 1.09 6.75 26.70
C VAL A 130 0.32 7.52 25.63
N SER A 131 -0.96 7.24 25.36
CA SER A 131 -1.76 8.30 24.70
C SER A 131 -3.27 8.17 24.92
N GLN A 132 -3.93 9.32 25.11
CA GLN A 132 -5.41 9.42 25.12
C GLN A 132 -6.03 9.23 23.73
N ASN A 133 -5.23 9.09 22.66
CA ASN A 133 -5.74 9.01 21.30
C ASN A 133 -5.80 7.55 20.83
N ALA A 134 -6.92 6.91 21.13
CA ALA A 134 -7.21 5.54 20.72
C ALA A 134 -7.09 5.30 19.19
N THR A 135 -7.34 6.32 18.37
CA THR A 135 -7.22 6.20 16.90
C THR A 135 -5.76 6.01 16.47
N ILE A 136 -4.85 6.80 17.05
CA ILE A 136 -3.41 6.70 16.73
C ILE A 136 -2.90 5.31 17.11
N TRP A 137 -3.21 4.84 18.32
CA TRP A 137 -2.82 3.51 18.75
C TRP A 137 -3.45 2.40 17.91
N SER A 138 -4.73 2.52 17.53
CA SER A 138 -5.34 1.56 16.61
C SER A 138 -4.61 1.49 15.27
N GLY A 139 -4.09 2.62 14.78
CA GLY A 139 -3.25 2.67 13.58
C GLY A 139 -1.90 1.97 13.79
N PHE A 140 -1.28 2.10 14.96
CA PHE A 140 -0.03 1.38 15.27
C PHE A 140 -0.23 -0.13 15.34
N LEU A 141 -1.23 -0.59 16.10
CA LEU A 141 -1.57 -2.01 16.20
C LEU A 141 -1.97 -2.59 14.83
N LEU A 142 -2.63 -1.79 13.99
CA LEU A 142 -2.91 -2.16 12.60
C LEU A 142 -1.62 -2.39 11.83
N MET A 143 -0.72 -1.40 11.82
CA MET A 143 0.51 -1.49 11.04
C MET A 143 1.37 -2.68 11.46
N GLU A 144 1.52 -2.88 12.77
CA GLU A 144 2.22 -4.05 13.30
C GLU A 144 1.55 -5.35 12.84
N ALA A 145 0.23 -5.49 12.99
CA ALA A 145 -0.48 -6.71 12.63
C ALA A 145 -0.40 -7.03 11.12
N LEU A 146 -0.43 -6.00 10.26
CA LEU A 146 -0.29 -6.18 8.81
C LEU A 146 1.12 -6.63 8.44
N GLU A 147 2.15 -5.99 8.99
CA GLU A 147 3.54 -6.37 8.76
C GLU A 147 3.81 -7.81 9.23
N THR A 148 3.30 -8.14 10.40
CA THR A 148 3.33 -9.51 10.96
C THR A 148 2.67 -10.52 10.04
N THR A 149 1.49 -10.19 9.52
CA THR A 149 0.74 -11.05 8.59
C THR A 149 1.54 -11.29 7.32
N LEU A 150 2.13 -10.22 6.77
CA LEU A 150 2.90 -10.28 5.54
C LEU A 150 4.13 -11.18 5.67
N HIS A 151 4.84 -11.06 6.80
CA HIS A 151 6.03 -11.86 7.13
C HIS A 151 5.70 -13.21 7.78
N ARG A 152 4.41 -13.56 7.92
CA ARG A 152 3.91 -14.82 8.52
C ARG A 152 4.43 -15.06 9.95
N GLN A 153 4.46 -14.00 10.74
CA GLN A 153 4.93 -14.04 12.13
C GLN A 153 3.76 -14.13 13.10
N PRO A 154 4.00 -14.51 14.38
CA PRO A 154 2.97 -14.43 15.40
C PRO A 154 2.62 -12.99 15.72
N ILE A 155 1.32 -12.68 15.77
CA ILE A 155 0.81 -11.41 16.28
C ILE A 155 0.81 -11.49 17.80
N LEU A 156 1.60 -10.62 18.44
CA LEU A 156 1.81 -10.64 19.89
C LEU A 156 0.72 -9.88 20.65
N VAL A 157 -0.07 -9.07 19.96
CA VAL A 157 -1.15 -8.27 20.54
C VAL A 157 -2.41 -9.12 20.67
N SER A 158 -2.83 -9.41 21.91
CA SER A 158 -4.10 -10.09 22.15
C SER A 158 -5.29 -9.14 21.97
N HIS A 159 -6.50 -9.69 21.91
CA HIS A 159 -7.73 -8.88 21.96
C HIS A 159 -7.81 -8.02 23.22
N HIS A 160 -7.35 -8.55 24.36
CA HIS A 160 -7.35 -7.83 25.62
C HIS A 160 -6.42 -6.63 25.57
N ASP A 161 -5.21 -6.80 25.04
CA ASP A 161 -4.23 -5.71 24.87
C ASP A 161 -4.78 -4.63 23.93
N GLN A 162 -5.42 -5.05 22.83
CA GLN A 162 -6.05 -4.14 21.90
C GLN A 162 -7.14 -3.28 22.57
N LEU A 163 -7.97 -3.86 23.43
CA LEU A 163 -8.99 -3.13 24.20
C LEU A 163 -8.37 -2.23 25.28
N LEU A 164 -7.30 -2.68 25.92
CA LEU A 164 -6.57 -1.89 26.91
C LEU A 164 -6.01 -0.60 26.28
N ILE A 165 -5.44 -0.72 25.09
CA ILE A 165 -4.75 0.38 24.37
C ILE A 165 -5.74 1.28 23.63
N THR A 166 -6.72 0.69 22.94
CA THR A 166 -7.64 1.44 22.07
C THR A 166 -8.98 1.75 22.74
N GLY A 167 -9.20 1.32 23.97
CA GLY A 167 -10.43 1.53 24.73
C GLY A 167 -11.54 0.52 24.40
N ARG A 168 -12.80 0.92 24.64
CA ARG A 168 -13.97 0.04 24.47
C ARG A 168 -14.11 -0.46 23.03
N ASP A 169 -14.65 -1.67 22.89
CA ASP A 169 -14.94 -2.30 21.61
C ASP A 169 -15.73 -1.35 20.70
N PRO A 170 -15.25 -1.06 19.47
CA PRO A 170 -15.97 -0.22 18.54
C PRO A 170 -17.25 -0.90 18.02
N LEU A 171 -18.03 -0.14 17.24
CA LEU A 171 -19.18 -0.69 16.52
C LEU A 171 -18.74 -1.87 15.64
N SER A 172 -19.58 -2.91 15.55
CA SER A 172 -19.40 -3.97 14.55
C SER A 172 -19.34 -3.38 13.14
N LEU A 173 -18.68 -4.06 12.19
CA LEU A 173 -18.55 -3.57 10.81
C LEU A 173 -19.92 -3.24 10.18
N GLN A 174 -20.93 -4.07 10.42
CA GLN A 174 -22.29 -3.83 9.94
C GLN A 174 -22.91 -2.56 10.55
N ASN A 175 -22.80 -2.39 11.87
CA ASN A 175 -23.35 -1.22 12.55
C ASN A 175 -22.59 0.06 12.19
N LEU A 176 -21.28 -0.04 11.98
CA LEU A 176 -20.45 1.04 11.48
C LEU A 176 -20.91 1.47 10.07
N PHE A 177 -21.11 0.51 9.17
CA PHE A 177 -21.61 0.80 7.82
C PHE A 177 -22.95 1.54 7.85
N VAL A 178 -23.92 1.04 8.63
CA VAL A 178 -25.24 1.68 8.78
C VAL A 178 -25.10 3.10 9.35
N SER A 179 -24.29 3.27 10.40
CA SER A 179 -24.05 4.58 11.03
C SER A 179 -23.42 5.57 10.04
N LEU A 180 -22.44 5.14 9.24
CA LEU A 180 -21.79 5.98 8.24
C LEU A 180 -22.77 6.35 7.12
N GLN A 181 -23.59 5.39 6.67
CA GLN A 181 -24.60 5.64 5.64
C GLN A 181 -25.61 6.70 6.09
N SER A 182 -26.09 6.64 7.33
CA SER A 182 -26.96 7.68 7.92
C SER A 182 -26.25 9.03 8.00
N ALA A 183 -25.01 9.07 8.52
CA ALA A 183 -24.23 10.32 8.62
C ALA A 183 -23.99 10.98 7.25
N MET A 184 -23.76 10.19 6.21
CA MET A 184 -23.58 10.70 4.84
C MET A 184 -24.86 11.30 4.25
N GLN A 185 -26.04 10.82 4.66
CA GLN A 185 -27.33 11.37 4.21
C GLN A 185 -27.64 12.72 4.87
N GLU A 186 -27.23 12.92 6.11
CA GLU A 186 -27.51 14.15 6.88
C GLU A 186 -26.67 15.36 6.44
N LYS A 187 -25.65 15.18 5.59
CA LYS A 187 -24.78 16.20 4.95
C LYS A 187 -24.06 17.19 5.89
N LYS A 188 -24.25 17.15 7.20
CA LYS A 188 -23.72 18.17 8.14
C LYS A 188 -22.23 18.02 8.48
N GLU A 189 -21.63 16.84 8.30
CA GLU A 189 -20.24 16.57 8.77
C GLU A 189 -19.36 15.79 7.77
N GLN A 190 -19.66 15.88 6.47
CA GLN A 190 -19.00 15.09 5.42
C GLN A 190 -17.47 14.99 5.49
N PRO A 191 -16.68 16.06 5.72
CA PRO A 191 -15.23 15.97 5.73
C PRO A 191 -14.64 15.26 6.97
N LEU A 192 -15.42 15.07 8.04
CA LEU A 192 -14.95 14.43 9.27
C LEU A 192 -15.29 12.94 9.35
N ILE A 193 -16.21 12.46 8.51
CA ILE A 193 -16.68 11.06 8.46
C ILE A 193 -15.52 10.05 8.34
N PRO A 194 -14.49 10.26 7.50
CA PRO A 194 -13.38 9.31 7.41
C PRO A 194 -12.65 9.17 8.76
N PHE A 195 -12.40 10.29 9.45
CA PHE A 195 -11.66 10.31 10.71
C PHE A 195 -12.42 9.65 11.87
N THR A 196 -13.75 9.73 11.87
CA THR A 196 -14.59 9.05 12.89
C THR A 196 -14.65 7.55 12.65
N ALA A 197 -14.52 7.09 11.40
CA ALA A 197 -14.51 5.68 11.04
C ALA A 197 -13.17 4.98 11.32
N MET A 198 -12.03 5.70 11.24
CA MET A 198 -10.68 5.13 11.31
C MET A 198 -10.46 4.18 12.47
N ARG A 199 -10.80 4.59 13.70
CA ARG A 199 -10.56 3.76 14.90
C ARG A 199 -11.25 2.41 14.79
N SER A 200 -12.54 2.42 14.45
CA SER A 200 -13.33 1.19 14.31
C SER A 200 -12.81 0.33 13.17
N TYR A 201 -12.47 0.95 12.04
CA TYR A 201 -11.91 0.26 10.89
C TYR A 201 -10.58 -0.43 11.23
N PHE A 202 -9.61 0.33 11.78
CA PHE A 202 -8.30 -0.18 12.17
C PHE A 202 -8.40 -1.30 13.19
N PHE A 203 -9.29 -1.13 14.19
CA PHE A 203 -9.54 -2.16 15.19
C PHE A 203 -9.97 -3.49 14.55
N HIS A 204 -10.93 -3.45 13.62
CA HIS A 204 -11.41 -4.65 12.95
C HIS A 204 -10.36 -5.26 12.04
N VAL A 205 -9.56 -4.46 11.34
CA VAL A 205 -8.48 -5.01 10.52
C VAL A 205 -7.40 -5.69 11.38
N THR A 206 -6.99 -5.10 12.51
CA THR A 206 -6.08 -5.75 13.48
C THR A 206 -6.67 -7.06 14.00
N ARG A 207 -7.98 -7.08 14.32
CA ARG A 207 -8.67 -8.30 14.75
C ARG A 207 -8.64 -9.37 13.65
N LEU A 208 -8.93 -9.00 12.41
CA LEU A 208 -8.88 -9.91 11.27
C LEU A 208 -7.46 -10.43 11.02
N ALA A 209 -6.43 -9.60 11.08
CA ALA A 209 -5.05 -10.05 10.98
C ALA A 209 -4.73 -11.17 12.00
N ARG A 210 -5.18 -10.99 13.24
CA ARG A 210 -5.05 -11.99 14.30
C ARG A 210 -5.86 -13.26 14.02
N ASP A 211 -7.13 -13.13 13.65
CA ASP A 211 -7.98 -14.26 13.26
C ASP A 211 -7.35 -15.06 12.09
N LEU A 212 -6.79 -14.37 11.09
CA LEU A 212 -6.10 -14.97 9.95
C LEU A 212 -4.89 -15.78 10.40
N TYR A 213 -4.09 -15.28 11.35
CA TYR A 213 -2.97 -16.02 11.91
C TYR A 213 -3.44 -17.22 12.75
N GLU A 214 -4.31 -16.98 13.74
CA GLU A 214 -4.72 -18.01 14.72
C GLU A 214 -5.50 -19.16 14.08
N LYS A 215 -6.35 -18.88 13.09
CA LYS A 215 -7.32 -19.85 12.54
C LYS A 215 -6.96 -20.40 11.16
N ILE A 216 -6.15 -19.70 10.38
CA ILE A 216 -5.95 -20.04 8.95
C ILE A 216 -4.47 -20.26 8.60
N THR A 217 -3.62 -19.25 8.85
CA THR A 217 -2.25 -19.16 8.30
C THR A 217 -1.14 -19.51 9.28
N GLY A 218 -1.39 -19.46 10.59
CA GLY A 218 -0.39 -19.70 11.62
C GLY A 218 -0.03 -21.18 11.78
N ASP A 219 1.06 -21.43 12.48
CA ASP A 219 1.64 -22.78 12.62
C ASP A 219 0.68 -23.80 13.23
N PHE A 220 -0.14 -23.37 14.19
CA PHE A 220 -1.17 -24.23 14.77
C PHE A 220 -2.26 -24.56 13.74
N ALA A 221 -2.86 -23.55 13.10
CA ALA A 221 -3.90 -23.73 12.09
C ALA A 221 -3.44 -24.60 10.92
N ARG A 222 -2.18 -24.48 10.50
CA ARG A 222 -1.59 -25.28 9.41
C ARG A 222 -1.49 -26.77 9.70
N ARG A 223 -1.46 -27.17 10.97
CA ARG A 223 -1.43 -28.58 11.40
C ARG A 223 -2.82 -29.21 11.46
N HIS A 224 -3.87 -28.42 11.26
CA HIS A 224 -5.26 -28.87 11.34
C HIS A 224 -5.93 -28.77 9.97
N PRO A 225 -7.03 -29.54 9.76
CA PRO A 225 -7.89 -29.37 8.61
C PRO A 225 -8.34 -27.92 8.43
N LEU A 226 -8.63 -27.55 7.19
CA LEU A 226 -9.05 -26.19 6.89
C LEU A 226 -10.40 -25.89 7.56
N ASP A 227 -10.46 -24.84 8.36
CA ASP A 227 -11.72 -24.33 8.90
C ASP A 227 -12.38 -23.39 7.88
N GLU A 228 -13.27 -23.97 7.08
CA GLU A 228 -13.99 -23.26 6.03
C GLU A 228 -15.00 -22.23 6.57
N GLY A 229 -15.52 -22.46 7.79
CA GLY A 229 -16.39 -21.49 8.46
C GLY A 229 -15.61 -20.20 8.74
N SER A 230 -14.43 -20.35 9.34
CA SER A 230 -13.52 -19.22 9.60
C SER A 230 -13.15 -18.46 8.31
N ILE A 231 -12.91 -19.15 7.19
CA ILE A 231 -12.60 -18.49 5.91
C ILE A 231 -13.81 -17.70 5.39
N THR A 232 -15.01 -18.28 5.45
CA THR A 232 -16.23 -17.63 4.95
C THR A 232 -16.53 -16.37 5.77
N GLU A 233 -16.40 -16.44 7.10
CA GLU A 233 -16.54 -15.30 8.00
C GLU A 233 -15.49 -14.21 7.71
N PHE A 234 -14.26 -14.64 7.42
CA PHE A 234 -13.15 -13.75 7.08
C PHE A 234 -13.40 -13.00 5.76
N ILE A 235 -13.77 -13.72 4.70
CA ILE A 235 -14.15 -13.16 3.39
C ILE A 235 -15.32 -12.17 3.55
N SER A 236 -16.34 -12.55 4.31
CA SER A 236 -17.48 -11.67 4.61
C SER A 236 -17.01 -10.38 5.29
N SER A 237 -16.12 -10.48 6.29
CA SER A 237 -15.58 -9.31 6.99
C SER A 237 -14.75 -8.40 6.08
N LEU A 238 -13.95 -8.96 5.16
CA LEU A 238 -13.22 -8.20 4.14
C LEU A 238 -14.17 -7.46 3.19
N ASN A 239 -15.26 -8.09 2.77
CA ASN A 239 -16.28 -7.42 1.94
C ASN A 239 -16.95 -6.25 2.65
N HIS A 240 -17.20 -6.36 3.96
CA HIS A 240 -17.73 -5.25 4.75
C HIS A 240 -16.71 -4.10 4.87
N LEU A 241 -15.42 -4.40 5.08
CA LEU A 241 -14.36 -3.40 5.09
C LEU A 241 -14.23 -2.67 3.75
N HIS A 242 -14.27 -3.40 2.64
CA HIS A 242 -14.28 -2.82 1.30
C HIS A 242 -15.53 -1.94 1.10
N SER A 243 -16.72 -2.40 1.50
CA SER A 243 -17.96 -1.61 1.42
C SER A 243 -17.90 -0.32 2.24
N ILE A 244 -17.30 -0.34 3.44
CA ILE A 244 -17.08 0.85 4.26
C ILE A 244 -16.10 1.81 3.58
N ARG A 245 -14.98 1.31 3.04
CA ARG A 245 -13.99 2.12 2.31
C ARG A 245 -14.64 2.79 1.09
N SER A 246 -15.36 2.03 0.29
CA SER A 246 -16.10 2.53 -0.88
C SER A 246 -17.14 3.57 -0.51
N LEU A 247 -17.93 3.32 0.53
CA LEU A 247 -18.91 4.29 1.04
C LEU A 247 -18.24 5.62 1.39
N ILE A 248 -17.07 5.60 2.00
CA ILE A 248 -16.36 6.80 2.45
C ILE A 248 -15.67 7.53 1.28
N PHE A 249 -15.00 6.82 0.37
CA PHE A 249 -14.06 7.44 -0.57
C PHE A 249 -14.47 7.41 -2.05
N ASP A 250 -15.41 6.57 -2.50
CA ASP A 250 -15.75 6.50 -3.94
C ASP A 250 -16.39 7.80 -4.46
N ARG A 251 -16.99 8.62 -3.58
CA ARG A 251 -17.50 9.95 -3.93
C ARG A 251 -16.42 11.02 -4.05
N GLU A 252 -15.26 10.77 -3.44
CA GLU A 252 -14.11 11.68 -3.51
C GLU A 252 -13.34 11.46 -4.82
N ASP A 253 -13.20 10.20 -5.27
CA ASP A 253 -12.50 9.85 -6.51
C ASP A 253 -13.07 10.56 -7.78
N ASP A 254 -14.38 10.87 -7.81
CA ASP A 254 -15.02 11.62 -8.92
C ASP A 254 -14.70 13.14 -8.90
N ASN A 255 -14.37 13.70 -7.74
CA ASN A 255 -14.15 15.14 -7.56
C ASN A 255 -12.69 15.56 -7.65
N TYR A 256 -11.77 14.60 -7.64
CA TYR A 256 -10.33 14.83 -7.72
C TYR A 256 -9.80 14.20 -9.02
N PRO A 257 -9.90 14.92 -10.17
CA PRO A 257 -9.37 14.41 -11.43
C PRO A 257 -7.91 14.01 -11.24
N GLY A 258 -7.60 12.78 -11.68
CA GLY A 258 -6.41 11.99 -11.38
C GLY A 258 -5.07 12.55 -11.85
N ASP A 259 -4.80 13.82 -11.60
CA ASP A 259 -3.47 14.41 -11.65
C ASP A 259 -2.87 14.37 -10.24
N SER A 260 -2.32 13.22 -9.87
CA SER A 260 -0.99 13.19 -9.24
C SER A 260 -0.57 11.80 -8.77
N LEU A 261 0.38 11.21 -9.49
CA LEU A 261 1.38 10.30 -8.90
C LEU A 261 2.50 11.05 -8.14
N PHE A 262 2.59 12.39 -8.20
CA PHE A 262 3.76 13.10 -7.66
C PHE A 262 3.48 14.42 -6.92
N PHE A 263 2.83 15.44 -7.49
CA PHE A 263 2.40 16.65 -6.75
C PHE A 263 1.29 17.39 -7.53
N PRO A 264 0.10 17.65 -6.97
CA PRO A 264 -0.93 18.40 -7.67
C PRO A 264 -0.46 19.80 -8.03
N SER A 265 -0.70 20.19 -9.28
CA SER A 265 -0.60 21.56 -9.78
C SER A 265 -1.51 22.49 -8.98
N GLY A 266 -0.94 23.49 -8.29
CA GLY A 266 -1.68 24.70 -7.87
C GLY A 266 -2.54 24.66 -6.59
N PHE A 267 -2.71 23.53 -5.90
CA PHE A 267 -3.66 23.40 -4.77
C PHE A 267 -3.08 23.67 -3.37
N PHE A 268 -2.12 24.58 -3.24
CA PHE A 268 -1.38 24.79 -1.99
C PHE A 268 -2.15 25.50 -0.85
N GLN A 269 -3.40 25.93 -1.05
CA GLN A 269 -4.14 26.76 -0.10
C GLN A 269 -5.11 26.01 0.86
N LYS A 270 -5.45 24.73 0.62
CA LYS A 270 -6.29 23.89 1.53
C LYS A 270 -5.55 22.63 2.04
N ARG A 271 -4.28 22.80 2.39
CA ARG A 271 -3.23 21.76 2.43
C ARG A 271 -3.35 20.66 3.51
N GLY A 272 -3.97 20.94 4.66
CA GLY A 272 -3.94 20.02 5.80
C GLY A 272 -4.98 18.90 5.73
N LEU A 273 -6.24 19.28 5.54
CA LEU A 273 -7.36 18.34 5.57
C LEU A 273 -7.31 17.34 4.41
N HIS A 274 -7.04 17.82 3.19
CA HIS A 274 -6.93 16.97 2.00
C HIS A 274 -5.81 15.93 2.14
N LEU A 275 -4.62 16.34 2.56
CA LEU A 275 -3.52 15.40 2.76
C LEU A 275 -3.88 14.32 3.79
N ASN A 276 -4.50 14.73 4.90
CA ASN A 276 -4.96 13.79 5.91
C ASN A 276 -6.02 12.82 5.36
N LEU A 277 -6.96 13.29 4.55
CA LEU A 277 -7.98 12.46 3.89
C LEU A 277 -7.33 11.44 2.94
N CYS A 278 -6.40 11.86 2.09
CA CYS A 278 -5.64 10.96 1.23
C CYS A 278 -4.84 9.94 2.03
N SER A 279 -4.24 10.33 3.16
CA SER A 279 -3.56 9.40 4.07
C SER A 279 -4.52 8.36 4.65
N CYS A 280 -5.73 8.78 5.04
CA CYS A 280 -6.76 7.87 5.55
C CYS A 280 -7.21 6.89 4.46
N ALA A 281 -7.52 7.41 3.27
CA ALA A 281 -7.91 6.61 2.11
C ALA A 281 -6.83 5.60 1.75
N TYR A 282 -5.56 6.02 1.77
CA TYR A 282 -4.42 5.18 1.48
C TYR A 282 -4.31 4.02 2.48
N VAL A 283 -4.29 4.30 3.79
CA VAL A 283 -4.19 3.24 4.81
C VAL A 283 -5.42 2.31 4.77
N MET A 284 -6.63 2.85 4.61
CA MET A 284 -7.86 2.05 4.53
C MET A 284 -7.94 1.23 3.24
N THR A 285 -7.31 1.66 2.15
CA THR A 285 -7.22 0.88 0.92
C THR A 285 -6.21 -0.25 1.06
N PHE A 286 -5.00 0.05 1.55
CA PHE A 286 -3.91 -0.92 1.61
C PHE A 286 -4.06 -1.97 2.71
N SER A 287 -4.69 -1.63 3.82
CA SER A 287 -4.78 -2.52 4.98
C SER A 287 -5.51 -3.85 4.74
N PRO A 288 -6.73 -3.91 4.15
CA PRO A 288 -7.36 -5.19 3.82
C PRO A 288 -6.60 -5.96 2.73
N THR A 289 -5.82 -5.29 1.88
CA THR A 289 -5.12 -5.96 0.77
C THR A 289 -4.06 -6.95 1.27
N THR A 290 -3.33 -6.60 2.33
CA THR A 290 -2.35 -7.50 2.94
C THR A 290 -3.01 -8.78 3.46
N LEU A 291 -4.23 -8.65 3.99
CA LEU A 291 -5.02 -9.78 4.50
C LEU A 291 -5.50 -10.70 3.38
N VAL A 292 -5.99 -10.12 2.27
CA VAL A 292 -6.39 -10.86 1.06
C VAL A 292 -5.20 -11.66 0.52
N LEU A 293 -4.03 -11.02 0.39
CA LEU A 293 -2.84 -11.68 -0.12
C LEU A 293 -2.35 -12.80 0.83
N GLY A 294 -2.42 -12.56 2.14
CA GLY A 294 -2.10 -13.57 3.16
C GLY A 294 -2.99 -14.81 3.06
N LEU A 295 -4.30 -14.61 2.91
CA LEU A 295 -5.26 -15.70 2.71
C LEU A 295 -5.03 -16.43 1.39
N HIS A 296 -4.85 -15.70 0.29
CA HIS A 296 -4.59 -16.26 -1.04
C HIS A 296 -3.39 -17.21 -1.01
N ARG A 297 -2.25 -16.73 -0.50
CA ARG A 297 -1.00 -17.48 -0.41
C ARG A 297 -1.14 -18.75 0.42
N GLU A 298 -1.93 -18.72 1.50
CA GLU A 298 -2.17 -19.91 2.32
C GLU A 298 -3.05 -20.95 1.61
N LEU A 299 -4.09 -20.53 0.90
CA LEU A 299 -4.93 -21.47 0.15
C LEU A 299 -4.18 -22.10 -1.02
N VAL A 300 -3.35 -21.33 -1.73
CA VAL A 300 -2.43 -21.85 -2.76
C VAL A 300 -1.47 -22.88 -2.16
N ARG A 301 -0.85 -22.56 -1.01
CA ARG A 301 0.06 -23.48 -0.29
C ARG A 301 -0.63 -24.80 0.08
N ARG A 302 -1.84 -24.73 0.64
CA ARG A 302 -2.60 -25.94 1.03
C ARG A 302 -2.91 -26.80 -0.18
N ALA A 303 -3.31 -26.21 -1.30
CA ALA A 303 -3.59 -26.97 -2.50
C ALA A 303 -2.33 -27.62 -3.09
N ALA A 304 -1.18 -26.94 -3.07
CA ALA A 304 0.09 -27.54 -3.50
C ALA A 304 0.45 -28.78 -2.65
N ILE A 305 0.23 -28.72 -1.34
CA ILE A 305 0.44 -29.86 -0.44
C ILE A 305 -0.51 -31.00 -0.78
N SER A 306 -1.81 -30.73 -0.91
CA SER A 306 -2.81 -31.72 -1.29
C SER A 306 -2.49 -32.42 -2.62
N SER A 307 -2.00 -31.68 -3.61
CA SER A 307 -1.57 -32.26 -4.89
C SER A 307 -0.33 -33.14 -4.77
N SER A 308 0.60 -32.81 -3.87
CA SER A 308 1.82 -33.59 -3.65
C SER A 308 1.62 -34.85 -2.81
N SER A 309 0.58 -34.90 -1.98
CA SER A 309 0.30 -36.00 -1.04
C SER A 309 -0.58 -37.12 -1.63
N SER A 310 -0.85 -37.11 -2.94
CA SER A 310 -1.77 -38.07 -3.57
C SER A 310 -1.25 -39.52 -3.47
N PRO A 311 -1.95 -40.44 -2.78
CA PRO A 311 -1.55 -41.83 -2.66
C PRO A 311 -1.72 -42.58 -3.99
N ALA A 312 -0.87 -43.58 -4.24
CA ALA A 312 -0.87 -44.42 -5.45
C ALA A 312 -2.14 -45.30 -5.62
N ILE A 313 -3.08 -45.23 -4.68
CA ILE A 313 -4.37 -45.92 -4.68
C ILE A 313 -5.42 -44.80 -4.59
N GLY A 314 -6.31 -44.72 -5.58
CA GLY A 314 -7.12 -43.53 -5.89
C GLY A 314 -7.76 -42.82 -4.68
N PRO A 315 -7.96 -41.49 -4.78
CA PRO A 315 -8.41 -40.67 -3.67
C PRO A 315 -9.76 -41.16 -3.13
N ALA A 316 -9.88 -41.24 -1.82
CA ALA A 316 -11.18 -41.52 -1.20
C ALA A 316 -12.17 -40.40 -1.57
N ALA A 317 -13.45 -40.71 -1.67
CA ALA A 317 -14.49 -39.72 -2.03
C ALA A 317 -14.47 -38.47 -1.12
N ALA A 318 -14.06 -38.63 0.15
CA ALA A 318 -13.89 -37.54 1.11
C ALA A 318 -12.71 -36.60 0.75
N ASP A 319 -11.59 -37.15 0.26
CA ASP A 319 -10.41 -36.36 -0.14
C ASP A 319 -10.70 -35.54 -1.39
N GLN A 320 -11.43 -36.13 -2.36
CA GLN A 320 -11.87 -35.42 -3.55
C GLN A 320 -12.81 -34.26 -3.20
N TRP A 321 -13.77 -34.49 -2.32
CA TRP A 321 -14.70 -33.44 -1.91
C TRP A 321 -14.00 -32.30 -1.16
N ALA A 322 -13.04 -32.60 -0.30
CA ALA A 322 -12.21 -31.58 0.36
C ALA A 322 -11.38 -30.78 -0.65
N ALA A 323 -10.82 -31.44 -1.67
CA ALA A 323 -10.08 -30.78 -2.75
C ALA A 323 -10.99 -29.85 -3.58
N ASP A 324 -12.21 -30.28 -3.91
CA ASP A 324 -13.18 -29.48 -4.66
C ASP A 324 -13.60 -28.22 -3.87
N ARG A 325 -13.82 -28.35 -2.55
CA ARG A 325 -14.13 -27.22 -1.67
C ARG A 325 -12.97 -26.24 -1.55
N LEU A 326 -11.75 -26.75 -1.39
CA LEU A 326 -10.54 -25.91 -1.41
C LEU A 326 -10.37 -25.18 -2.75
N ALA A 327 -10.65 -25.84 -3.87
CA ALA A 327 -10.60 -25.22 -5.20
C ALA A 327 -11.63 -24.08 -5.34
N LEU A 328 -12.85 -24.28 -4.82
CA LEU A 328 -13.88 -23.23 -4.80
C LEU A 328 -13.45 -22.01 -3.97
N LEU A 329 -12.95 -22.22 -2.75
CA LEU A 329 -12.46 -21.15 -1.89
C LEU A 329 -11.28 -20.41 -2.51
N ARG A 330 -10.35 -21.15 -3.13
CA ARG A 330 -9.23 -20.56 -3.87
C ARG A 330 -9.72 -19.65 -4.98
N ARG A 331 -10.64 -20.11 -5.82
CA ARG A 331 -11.19 -19.29 -6.90
C ARG A 331 -11.81 -18.00 -6.38
N GLN A 332 -12.63 -18.08 -5.33
CA GLN A 332 -13.25 -16.89 -4.72
C GLN A 332 -12.20 -15.90 -4.19
N VAL A 333 -11.15 -16.38 -3.53
CA VAL A 333 -10.09 -15.52 -2.99
C VAL A 333 -9.18 -14.99 -4.11
N SER A 334 -8.94 -15.73 -5.18
CA SER A 334 -8.21 -15.24 -6.35
C SER A 334 -8.97 -14.13 -7.06
N GLU A 335 -10.28 -14.28 -7.27
CA GLU A 335 -11.14 -13.21 -7.81
C GLU A 335 -11.08 -11.96 -6.91
N MET A 336 -11.14 -12.14 -5.58
CA MET A 336 -10.97 -11.04 -4.63
C MET A 336 -9.57 -10.41 -4.72
N ALA A 337 -8.51 -11.20 -4.89
CA ALA A 337 -7.14 -10.70 -5.03
C ALA A 337 -6.97 -9.86 -6.31
N ASP A 338 -7.57 -10.28 -7.42
CA ASP A 338 -7.55 -9.52 -8.68
C ASP A 338 -8.29 -8.18 -8.57
N LEU A 339 -9.47 -8.17 -7.94
CA LEU A 339 -10.19 -6.93 -7.66
C LEU A 339 -9.35 -5.99 -6.78
N THR A 340 -8.78 -6.54 -5.71
CA THR A 340 -7.92 -5.83 -4.74
C THR A 340 -6.68 -5.25 -5.42
N LEU A 341 -6.09 -5.95 -6.37
CA LEU A 341 -4.93 -5.50 -7.12
C LEU A 341 -5.22 -4.21 -7.90
N GLY A 342 -6.41 -4.10 -8.50
CA GLY A 342 -6.86 -2.87 -9.16
C GLY A 342 -6.99 -1.70 -8.18
N GLU A 343 -7.44 -1.95 -6.95
CA GLU A 343 -7.51 -0.95 -5.89
C GLU A 343 -6.14 -0.47 -5.44
N ILE A 344 -5.16 -1.37 -5.34
CA ILE A 344 -3.78 -1.02 -5.02
C ILE A 344 -3.22 -0.12 -6.10
N ALA A 345 -3.37 -0.47 -7.37
CA ALA A 345 -2.92 0.36 -8.47
C ALA A 345 -3.57 1.75 -8.40
N ARG A 346 -4.87 1.83 -8.09
CA ARG A 346 -5.57 3.10 -7.89
C ARG A 346 -4.99 3.90 -6.71
N GLY A 347 -4.79 3.25 -5.56
CA GLY A 347 -4.23 3.88 -4.35
C GLY A 347 -2.77 4.31 -4.50
N LEU A 348 -1.97 3.61 -5.30
CA LEU A 348 -0.62 4.01 -5.68
C LEU A 348 -0.65 5.28 -6.54
N ARG A 349 -1.63 5.40 -7.45
CA ARG A 349 -1.81 6.59 -8.28
C ARG A 349 -2.29 7.82 -7.52
N THR A 350 -2.96 7.64 -6.39
CA THR A 350 -3.48 8.74 -5.55
C THR A 350 -2.67 8.94 -4.27
N MET A 351 -1.43 8.43 -4.24
CA MET A 351 -0.58 8.45 -3.07
C MET A 351 -0.34 9.89 -2.55
N PRO A 352 -0.51 10.14 -1.23
CA PRO A 352 -0.41 11.48 -0.65
C PRO A 352 1.02 12.05 -0.65
N SER A 353 2.02 11.23 -0.38
CA SER A 353 3.43 11.64 -0.35
C SER A 353 4.38 10.43 -0.28
N LEU A 354 5.64 10.64 -0.68
CA LEU A 354 6.70 9.63 -0.63
C LEU A 354 6.85 8.92 0.73
N PRO A 355 6.76 9.59 1.90
CA PRO A 355 6.82 8.90 3.18
C PRO A 355 5.74 7.82 3.37
N HIS A 356 4.54 8.01 2.81
CA HIS A 356 3.46 7.03 3.00
C HIS A 356 3.78 5.70 2.34
N ILE A 357 4.30 5.72 1.11
CA ILE A 357 4.68 4.47 0.44
C ILE A 357 6.00 3.91 0.95
N ALA A 358 6.98 4.79 1.19
CA ALA A 358 8.31 4.37 1.59
C ALA A 358 8.30 3.72 2.98
N HIS A 359 7.50 4.24 3.92
CA HIS A 359 7.53 3.75 5.29
C HIS A 359 6.42 2.74 5.59
N VAL A 360 5.21 2.93 5.09
CA VAL A 360 4.04 2.23 5.63
C VAL A 360 3.73 0.95 4.87
N HIS A 361 3.90 0.92 3.54
CA HIS A 361 3.43 -0.20 2.71
C HIS A 361 4.46 -0.77 1.73
N ARG A 362 5.76 -0.46 1.90
CA ARG A 362 6.85 -0.96 1.05
C ARG A 362 6.75 -2.45 0.77
N ASP A 363 6.79 -3.25 1.83
CA ASP A 363 6.83 -4.71 1.72
C ASP A 363 5.53 -5.25 1.12
N ASN A 364 4.39 -4.60 1.40
CA ASN A 364 3.11 -4.98 0.79
C ASN A 364 3.14 -4.75 -0.73
N VAL A 365 3.65 -3.60 -1.20
CA VAL A 365 3.80 -3.33 -2.64
C VAL A 365 4.73 -4.35 -3.30
N ALA A 366 5.85 -4.70 -2.65
CA ALA A 366 6.75 -5.75 -3.15
C ALA A 366 6.06 -7.13 -3.21
N ALA A 367 5.27 -7.48 -2.19
CA ALA A 367 4.56 -8.74 -2.16
C ALA A 367 3.45 -8.84 -3.23
N TRP A 368 2.80 -7.73 -3.55
CA TRP A 368 1.86 -7.65 -4.67
C TRP A 368 2.55 -7.68 -6.03
N ALA A 369 3.77 -7.13 -6.13
CA ALA A 369 4.60 -7.31 -7.32
C ALA A 369 4.96 -8.78 -7.55
N ASP A 370 5.36 -9.51 -6.49
CA ASP A 370 5.61 -10.95 -6.58
C ASP A 370 4.35 -11.70 -7.04
N PHE A 371 3.18 -11.37 -6.48
CA PHE A 371 1.90 -11.96 -6.92
C PHE A 371 1.63 -11.70 -8.40
N CYS A 372 1.84 -10.47 -8.89
CA CYS A 372 1.68 -10.16 -10.30
C CYS A 372 2.59 -10.99 -11.21
N LEU A 373 3.84 -11.20 -10.78
CA LEU A 373 4.81 -12.01 -11.52
C LEU A 373 4.42 -13.47 -11.52
N GLU A 374 4.03 -14.04 -10.37
CA GLU A 374 3.57 -15.42 -10.26
C GLU A 374 2.37 -15.71 -11.18
N GLU A 375 1.39 -14.81 -11.21
CA GLU A 375 0.21 -14.94 -12.07
C GLU A 375 0.56 -14.76 -13.56
N ALA A 376 1.46 -13.84 -13.89
CA ALA A 376 1.92 -13.64 -15.27
C ALA A 376 2.77 -14.83 -15.77
N ASP A 377 3.63 -15.38 -14.93
CA ASP A 377 4.41 -16.59 -15.20
C ASP A 377 3.47 -17.79 -15.45
N ALA A 378 2.40 -17.93 -14.63
CA ALA A 378 1.43 -19.01 -14.75
C ALA A 378 0.53 -18.89 -15.99
N ALA A 379 0.10 -17.68 -16.35
CA ALA A 379 -0.75 -17.43 -17.51
C ALA A 379 0.01 -17.41 -18.85
N GLY A 380 1.33 -17.18 -18.81
CA GLY A 380 2.19 -17.04 -20.00
C GLY A 380 1.92 -15.77 -20.83
N SER A 381 0.92 -14.96 -20.45
CA SER A 381 0.58 -13.69 -21.08
C SER A 381 -0.13 -12.78 -20.07
N VAL A 382 -0.15 -11.48 -20.35
CA VAL A 382 -0.71 -10.46 -19.45
C VAL A 382 -1.77 -9.67 -20.21
N SER A 383 -2.97 -9.53 -19.63
CA SER A 383 -4.02 -8.70 -20.21
C SER A 383 -3.64 -7.21 -20.18
N PRO A 384 -4.23 -6.35 -21.04
CA PRO A 384 -3.91 -4.92 -21.05
C PRO A 384 -4.13 -4.22 -19.70
N GLU A 385 -5.21 -4.57 -19.00
CA GLU A 385 -5.51 -4.02 -17.67
C GLU A 385 -4.48 -4.46 -16.62
N ARG A 386 -4.07 -5.74 -16.68
CA ARG A 386 -3.02 -6.28 -15.80
C ARG A 386 -1.66 -5.64 -16.11
N ALA A 387 -1.34 -5.38 -17.38
CA ALA A 387 -0.11 -4.71 -17.77
C ALA A 387 -0.05 -3.27 -17.22
N ALA A 388 -1.15 -2.51 -17.31
CA ALA A 388 -1.23 -1.17 -16.72
C ALA A 388 -1.08 -1.18 -15.18
N THR A 389 -1.58 -2.23 -14.53
CA THR A 389 -1.42 -2.43 -13.09
C THR A 389 0.03 -2.77 -12.73
N ILE A 390 0.66 -3.69 -13.46
CA ILE A 390 2.07 -4.04 -13.32
C ILE A 390 2.96 -2.81 -13.51
N GLU A 391 2.67 -1.99 -14.53
CA GLU A 391 3.37 -0.72 -14.75
C GLU A 391 3.24 0.20 -13.54
N THR A 392 2.03 0.39 -13.02
CA THR A 392 1.79 1.23 -11.82
C THR A 392 2.58 0.73 -10.61
N ILE A 393 2.65 -0.58 -10.40
CA ILE A 393 3.42 -1.19 -9.31
C ILE A 393 4.93 -1.02 -9.53
N SER A 394 5.41 -1.17 -10.77
CA SER A 394 6.82 -0.92 -11.12
C SER A 394 7.21 0.54 -10.86
N GLU A 395 6.40 1.51 -11.30
CA GLU A 395 6.61 2.94 -11.02
C GLU A 395 6.66 3.22 -9.52
N ALA A 396 5.76 2.62 -8.74
CA ALA A 396 5.73 2.74 -7.29
C ALA A 396 6.97 2.15 -6.62
N LEU A 397 7.43 0.98 -7.06
CA LEU A 397 8.67 0.37 -6.58
C LEU A 397 9.88 1.24 -6.91
N LYS A 398 10.01 1.73 -8.14
CA LYS A 398 11.07 2.68 -8.53
C LYS A 398 11.12 3.90 -7.62
N LEU A 399 9.96 4.43 -7.23
CA LEU A 399 9.84 5.54 -6.29
C LEU A 399 10.21 5.14 -4.84
N ILE A 400 9.72 4.00 -4.34
CA ILE A 400 10.14 3.43 -3.06
C ILE A 400 11.67 3.29 -3.02
N GLY A 401 12.26 2.92 -4.16
CA GLY A 401 13.70 2.82 -4.40
C GLY A 401 14.49 4.08 -4.06
N TYR A 402 13.85 5.26 -4.08
CA TYR A 402 14.48 6.48 -3.57
C TYR A 402 14.86 6.35 -2.10
N SER A 403 14.04 5.67 -1.31
CA SER A 403 14.15 5.60 0.14
C SER A 403 14.90 4.36 0.62
N TRP A 404 14.73 3.25 -0.08
CA TRP A 404 15.21 1.94 0.34
C TRP A 404 15.80 1.16 -0.82
N PRO A 405 16.87 0.36 -0.60
CA PRO A 405 17.25 -0.65 -1.57
C PRO A 405 16.12 -1.68 -1.71
N LEU A 406 15.80 -2.05 -2.95
CA LEU A 406 14.81 -3.07 -3.27
C LEU A 406 15.47 -4.44 -3.51
N PRO A 407 14.71 -5.54 -3.42
CA PRO A 407 15.16 -6.84 -3.91
C PRO A 407 15.61 -6.76 -5.37
N SER A 408 16.77 -7.34 -5.68
CA SER A 408 17.37 -7.31 -7.02
C SER A 408 16.49 -8.01 -8.05
N GLY A 409 16.27 -7.40 -9.21
CA GLY A 409 15.59 -8.01 -10.34
C GLY A 409 14.06 -7.90 -10.33
N LEU A 410 13.44 -7.48 -9.23
CA LEU A 410 11.98 -7.39 -9.14
C LEU A 410 11.41 -6.39 -10.15
N VAL A 411 11.95 -5.18 -10.17
CA VAL A 411 11.52 -4.11 -11.08
C VAL A 411 11.83 -4.46 -12.53
N GLU A 412 13.01 -5.03 -12.79
CA GLU A 412 13.42 -5.46 -14.13
C GLU A 412 12.46 -6.51 -14.71
N ARG A 413 11.99 -7.46 -13.89
CA ARG A 413 11.01 -8.46 -14.32
C ARG A 413 9.65 -7.86 -14.64
N LEU A 414 9.17 -6.93 -13.80
CA LEU A 414 7.89 -6.23 -14.06
C LEU A 414 7.97 -5.42 -15.36
N ASP A 415 9.06 -4.67 -15.54
CA ASP A 415 9.29 -3.86 -16.75
C ASP A 415 9.35 -4.74 -18.00
N ALA A 416 9.99 -5.91 -17.94
CA ALA A 416 10.04 -6.85 -19.06
C ALA A 416 8.64 -7.32 -19.50
N TYR A 417 7.71 -7.56 -18.57
CA TYR A 417 6.32 -7.89 -18.90
C TYR A 417 5.58 -6.73 -19.57
N VAL A 418 5.76 -5.52 -19.04
CA VAL A 418 5.14 -4.30 -19.60
C VAL A 418 5.67 -4.05 -21.02
N ASP A 419 6.97 -4.16 -21.23
CA ASP A 419 7.61 -3.96 -22.53
C ASP A 419 7.20 -5.04 -23.54
N THR A 420 7.11 -6.31 -23.12
CA THR A 420 6.60 -7.39 -23.97
C THR A 420 5.17 -7.10 -24.43
N HIS A 421 4.30 -6.64 -23.53
CA HIS A 421 2.93 -6.27 -23.88
C HIS A 421 2.88 -5.07 -24.84
N ARG A 422 3.70 -4.03 -24.62
CA ARG A 422 3.81 -2.86 -25.52
C ARG A 422 4.28 -3.26 -26.92
N LEU A 423 5.28 -4.13 -27.00
CA LEU A 423 5.79 -4.64 -28.27
C LEU A 423 4.69 -5.40 -29.03
N LEU A 424 3.97 -6.30 -28.36
CA LEU A 424 2.85 -7.04 -28.95
C LEU A 424 1.71 -6.12 -29.41
N GLY A 425 1.40 -5.08 -28.65
CA GLY A 425 0.39 -4.08 -29.04
C GLY A 425 0.83 -3.12 -30.15
N SER A 426 2.13 -2.99 -30.39
CA SER A 426 2.71 -2.14 -31.45
C SER A 426 2.89 -2.87 -32.79
N LEU A 427 2.78 -4.21 -32.80
CA LEU A 427 2.76 -4.96 -34.04
C LEU A 427 1.48 -4.60 -34.81
N PRO A 428 1.56 -4.26 -36.10
CA PRO A 428 0.36 -4.14 -36.93
C PRO A 428 -0.42 -5.45 -36.82
N PRO A 429 -1.76 -5.44 -36.83
CA PRO A 429 -2.54 -6.66 -36.76
C PRO A 429 -2.10 -7.56 -37.90
N ALA A 430 -1.25 -8.54 -37.58
CA ALA A 430 -0.83 -9.54 -38.51
C ALA A 430 -2.10 -10.29 -38.88
N PHE A 431 -2.45 -10.25 -40.16
CA PHE A 431 -3.53 -10.98 -40.81
C PHE A 431 -3.90 -12.23 -40.00
N SER A 432 -4.96 -12.12 -39.19
CA SER A 432 -5.56 -13.31 -38.62
C SER A 432 -6.01 -14.13 -39.83
N GLU A 433 -5.45 -15.32 -39.99
CA GLU A 433 -5.74 -16.22 -41.13
C GLU A 433 -7.25 -16.52 -41.29
N ASP A 434 -8.07 -16.17 -40.29
CA ASP A 434 -9.54 -16.27 -40.33
C ASP A 434 -10.27 -15.10 -41.04
N SER A 435 -9.64 -13.95 -41.31
CA SER A 435 -10.30 -12.83 -41.99
C SER A 435 -10.17 -12.87 -43.52
N MET A 436 -9.22 -13.64 -44.05
CA MET A 436 -9.02 -13.74 -45.51
C MET A 436 -10.09 -14.60 -46.20
N PHE A 437 -10.79 -15.46 -45.46
CA PHE A 437 -11.84 -16.33 -46.02
C PHE A 437 -13.19 -15.64 -46.17
N LEU A 438 -13.50 -14.61 -45.37
CA LEU A 438 -14.78 -13.91 -45.45
C LEU A 438 -14.77 -12.76 -46.47
N ASP A 439 -13.67 -12.00 -46.54
CA ASP A 439 -13.59 -10.82 -47.43
C ASP A 439 -13.33 -11.20 -48.89
N MET A 440 -12.87 -12.41 -49.17
CA MET A 440 -12.64 -12.90 -50.55
C MET A 440 -13.91 -13.46 -51.23
N PHE A 441 -14.99 -13.69 -50.47
CA PHE A 441 -16.25 -14.24 -51.00
C PHE A 441 -17.42 -13.25 -51.05
N LEU A 442 -17.25 -12.01 -50.58
CA LEU A 442 -18.34 -11.02 -50.49
C LEU A 442 -18.05 -9.65 -51.13
N ALA A 443 -17.33 -9.61 -52.26
CA ALA A 443 -17.46 -8.55 -53.25
C ALA A 443 -17.02 -9.07 -54.64
N PRO A 444 -17.62 -8.64 -55.79
CA PRO A 444 -18.37 -7.39 -55.99
C PRO A 444 -19.70 -7.54 -56.78
N LEU A 445 -20.66 -6.63 -56.55
CA LEU A 445 -21.57 -6.16 -57.61
C LEU A 445 -21.82 -4.65 -57.45
N ASP A 446 -21.54 -3.95 -58.53
CA ASP A 446 -21.62 -2.51 -58.78
C ASP A 446 -22.96 -1.84 -58.44
N ASN A 447 -22.92 -0.55 -58.05
CA ASN A 447 -23.19 0.54 -59.01
C ASN A 447 -23.15 1.96 -58.39
N ASN A 448 -22.19 2.73 -58.92
CA ASN A 448 -22.22 4.16 -59.26
C ASN A 448 -23.53 4.93 -59.07
N TRP A 449 -23.46 6.04 -58.33
CA TRP A 449 -24.00 7.35 -58.73
C TRP A 449 -23.07 8.49 -58.24
N VAL A 450 -22.16 8.92 -59.12
CA VAL A 450 -21.98 10.33 -59.57
C VAL A 450 -22.21 11.40 -58.48
N SER A 451 -21.16 11.99 -57.90
CA SER A 451 -20.48 13.19 -58.44
C SER A 451 -21.42 14.31 -58.92
N MET A 452 -22.05 14.99 -57.97
CA MET A 452 -22.63 16.33 -58.06
C MET A 452 -22.60 16.82 -56.61
N PHE A 453 -21.67 17.62 -56.10
CA PHE A 453 -21.08 18.85 -56.60
C PHE A 453 -19.75 19.12 -55.86
N THR A 454 -18.66 19.23 -56.60
CA THR A 454 -17.45 20.02 -56.30
C THR A 454 -17.74 21.49 -56.67
N VAL A 455 -17.21 22.60 -56.10
CA VAL A 455 -15.94 22.93 -55.41
C VAL A 455 -16.05 24.40 -54.86
N PRO A 456 -15.09 24.91 -54.05
CA PRO A 456 -15.12 26.14 -53.22
C PRO A 456 -14.49 27.37 -53.96
N PRO A 457 -13.81 28.41 -53.38
CA PRO A 457 -13.62 28.93 -52.00
C PRO A 457 -13.74 30.49 -51.90
N GLU A 458 -13.06 31.12 -50.91
CA GLU A 458 -12.72 32.56 -50.71
C GLU A 458 -13.55 33.32 -49.65
N ASN A 459 -13.05 34.27 -48.84
CA ASN A 459 -11.74 34.73 -48.33
C ASN A 459 -12.07 35.77 -47.22
N GLU A 460 -11.03 36.35 -46.60
CA GLU A 460 -11.04 37.52 -45.69
C GLU A 460 -11.41 37.26 -44.21
N ALA A 461 -10.86 37.87 -43.17
CA ALA A 461 -9.67 38.68 -42.83
C ALA A 461 -10.05 39.40 -41.50
N PHE A 462 -9.08 39.50 -40.57
CA PHE A 462 -9.06 40.16 -39.24
C PHE A 462 -9.63 41.62 -39.21
N PRO A 463 -9.91 42.30 -38.04
CA PRO A 463 -9.02 42.33 -36.85
C PRO A 463 -9.58 42.60 -35.41
N ALA A 464 -8.72 42.24 -34.44
CA ALA A 464 -8.25 42.93 -33.21
C ALA A 464 -9.15 43.65 -32.17
N GLN A 465 -8.62 43.64 -30.93
CA GLN A 465 -8.87 44.46 -29.72
C GLN A 465 -9.90 43.89 -28.71
N GLY A 466 -9.70 43.87 -27.38
CA GLY A 466 -8.66 44.48 -26.55
C GLY A 466 -8.68 43.98 -25.10
N ARG A 467 -7.66 44.44 -24.35
CA ARG A 467 -7.45 44.29 -22.89
C ARG A 467 -8.62 44.88 -22.08
N TYR A 468 -8.86 44.39 -20.86
CA TYR A 468 -8.92 45.22 -19.65
C TYR A 468 -8.78 44.36 -18.36
N LEU A 469 -7.82 44.81 -17.54
CA LEU A 469 -7.59 44.69 -16.08
C LEU A 469 -7.82 43.36 -15.34
#